data_AF-A0A4Y8CCW3-F1
#
_entry.id   AF-A0A4Y8CCW3-F1
#
_cell.length_a   1.000
_cell.length_b   1.000
_cell.length_c   1.000
_cell.angle_alpha   90.00
_cell.angle_beta   90.00
_cell.angle_gamma   90.00
#
_symmetry.space_group_name_H-M   'P 1'
#
loop_
_entity.id
_entity.type
_entity.pdbx_description
1 polymer ?
#
loop_
_entity_poly.entity_id
_entity_poly.type
_entity_poly.pdbx_seq_one_letter_code
_entity_poly.pdbx_strand_id
1 'polypeptide(L)'
;MLNNTLFFKQSEIHTISSYANRINDEVKSGDIGYYHLIDTSLNLIDESLAFIKDKEHIKNIVLVGMGGSSCGVKALRDMLFNEKSNQRELFILDNTSSHSFNKTLEKIKLEESLFLIISKTGSTIEVVSLFKLLIEHFKLDMQE
;
A
#
# COMPACT_ATOMS: atom_id res chain seq x y z
N MET A 1 11.59 47.61 -8.74
CA MET A 1 10.62 47.03 -7.78
C MET A 1 10.04 45.78 -8.40
N LEU A 2 10.10 44.63 -7.72
CA LEU A 2 9.40 43.42 -8.15
C LEU A 2 7.90 43.64 -7.98
N ASN A 3 7.14 43.50 -9.06
CA ASN A 3 5.69 43.59 -9.03
C ASN A 3 5.15 42.20 -8.68
N ASN A 4 4.80 42.00 -7.41
CA ASN A 4 4.28 40.72 -6.92
C ASN A 4 2.82 40.56 -7.35
N THR A 5 2.60 40.11 -8.59
CA THR A 5 1.26 39.88 -9.13
C THR A 5 0.86 38.42 -8.95
N LEU A 6 -0.30 38.17 -8.36
CA LEU A 6 -0.87 36.84 -8.22
C LEU A 6 -1.46 36.38 -9.56
N PHE A 7 -1.03 35.22 -10.08
CA PHE A 7 -1.50 34.69 -11.39
C PHE A 7 -2.74 33.78 -11.28
N PHE A 8 -3.31 33.64 -10.09
CA PHE A 8 -4.52 32.84 -9.87
C PHE A 8 -5.77 33.71 -10.04
N LYS A 9 -6.81 33.14 -10.66
CA LYS A 9 -8.13 33.76 -10.70
C LYS A 9 -8.74 33.73 -9.29
N GLN A 10 -9.26 34.87 -8.84
CA GLN A 10 -10.04 34.93 -7.60
C GLN A 10 -11.37 34.21 -7.79
N SER A 11 -11.88 33.60 -6.72
CA SER A 11 -13.18 32.93 -6.70
C SER A 11 -13.99 33.44 -5.52
N GLU A 12 -15.30 33.49 -5.72
CA GLU A 12 -16.24 33.92 -4.68
C GLU A 12 -16.25 32.92 -3.51
N ILE A 13 -16.19 33.42 -2.28
CA ILE A 13 -16.08 32.60 -1.07
C ILE A 13 -17.28 31.65 -0.86
N HIS A 14 -18.46 32.01 -1.38
CA HIS A 14 -19.63 31.12 -1.34
C HIS A 14 -19.41 29.82 -2.14
N THR A 15 -18.57 29.86 -3.18
CA THR A 15 -18.19 28.68 -3.96
C THR A 15 -17.41 27.69 -3.11
N ILE A 16 -16.48 28.20 -2.28
CA ILE A 16 -15.72 27.39 -1.31
C ILE A 16 -16.68 26.74 -0.30
N SER A 17 -17.65 27.51 0.19
CA SER A 17 -18.66 27.01 1.14
C SER A 17 -19.51 25.89 0.54
N SER A 18 -19.88 26.01 -0.75
CA SER A 18 -20.61 24.95 -1.45
C SER A 18 -19.80 23.66 -1.57
N TYR A 19 -18.49 23.74 -1.84
CA TYR A 19 -17.63 22.55 -1.89
C TYR A 19 -17.45 21.90 -0.51
N ALA A 20 -17.28 22.71 0.54
CA ALA A 20 -17.18 22.22 1.90
C ALA A 20 -18.45 21.47 2.32
N ASN A 21 -19.63 22.01 1.99
CA ASN A 21 -20.91 21.34 2.27
C ASN A 21 -21.00 19.98 1.57
N ARG A 22 -20.62 19.90 0.30
CA ARG A 22 -20.63 18.63 -0.44
C ARG A 22 -19.72 17.58 0.19
N ILE A 23 -18.50 17.96 0.61
CA ILE A 23 -17.59 17.05 1.31
C ILE A 23 -18.22 16.56 2.62
N ASN A 24 -18.84 17.46 3.39
CA ASN A 24 -19.52 17.09 4.64
C ASN A 24 -20.70 16.14 4.39
N ASP A 25 -21.44 16.33 3.30
CA ASP A 25 -22.54 15.46 2.92
C ASP A 25 -22.03 14.07 2.50
N GLU A 26 -20.92 13.98 1.76
CA GLU A 26 -20.23 12.72 1.44
C GLU A 26 -19.77 11.97 2.70
N VAL A 27 -19.21 12.69 3.70
CA VAL A 27 -18.83 12.09 4.98
C VAL A 27 -20.06 11.53 5.70
N LYS A 28 -21.14 12.32 5.78
CA LYS A 28 -22.38 11.94 6.48
C LYS A 28 -23.14 10.81 5.81
N SER A 29 -23.10 10.72 4.48
CA SER A 29 -23.84 9.68 3.75
C SER A 29 -23.29 8.28 4.06
N GLY A 30 -21.99 8.18 4.33
CA GLY A 30 -21.32 6.91 4.58
C GLY A 30 -21.02 6.11 3.31
N ASP A 31 -21.41 6.60 2.14
CA ASP A 31 -21.17 5.93 0.85
C ASP A 31 -19.67 5.91 0.49
N ILE A 32 -18.93 6.91 0.98
CA ILE A 32 -17.51 7.08 0.74
C ILE A 32 -16.72 6.55 1.93
N GLY A 33 -16.28 5.28 1.85
CA GLY A 33 -15.70 4.57 2.98
C GLY A 33 -14.37 5.12 3.51
N TYR A 34 -13.58 5.86 2.71
CA TYR A 34 -12.24 6.29 3.15
C TYR A 34 -12.27 7.31 4.30
N TYR A 35 -13.36 8.06 4.47
CA TYR A 35 -13.53 9.00 5.58
C TYR A 35 -13.62 8.29 6.94
N HIS A 36 -14.09 7.05 6.95
CA HIS A 36 -14.39 6.27 8.15
C HIS A 36 -13.37 5.14 8.37
N LEU A 37 -12.28 5.12 7.59
CA LEU A 37 -11.26 4.07 7.68
C LEU A 37 -10.64 4.00 9.06
N ILE A 38 -10.38 5.12 9.72
CA ILE A 38 -9.79 5.11 11.07
C ILE A 38 -10.73 4.37 12.03
N ASP A 39 -12.02 4.68 12.03
CA ASP A 39 -12.97 4.04 12.93
C ASP A 39 -13.19 2.55 12.62
N THR A 40 -13.06 2.17 11.35
CA THR A 40 -13.37 0.80 10.88
C THR A 40 -12.16 -0.13 10.80
N SER A 41 -10.93 0.41 10.76
CA SER A 41 -9.71 -0.38 10.49
C SER A 41 -8.77 -0.54 11.68
N LEU A 42 -8.99 0.15 12.80
CA LEU A 42 -8.11 0.04 13.98
C LEU A 42 -8.00 -1.41 14.49
N ASN A 43 -9.10 -2.16 14.49
CA ASN A 43 -9.08 -3.57 14.89
C ASN A 43 -8.21 -4.46 13.98
N LEU A 44 -8.02 -4.07 12.70
CA LEU A 44 -7.13 -4.79 11.78
C LEU A 44 -5.67 -4.71 12.23
N ILE A 45 -5.28 -3.69 12.99
CA ILE A 45 -3.96 -3.60 13.60
C ILE A 45 -3.79 -4.71 14.63
N ASP A 46 -4.78 -4.88 15.53
CA ASP A 46 -4.75 -5.93 16.55
C ASP A 46 -4.78 -7.32 15.92
N GLU A 47 -5.61 -7.53 14.90
CA GLU A 47 -5.63 -8.77 14.12
C GLU A 47 -4.28 -9.05 13.45
N SER A 48 -3.64 -8.02 12.87
CA SER A 48 -2.32 -8.15 12.25
C SER A 48 -1.23 -8.47 13.27
N LEU A 49 -1.27 -7.84 14.46
CA LEU A 49 -0.35 -8.13 15.56
C LEU A 49 -0.55 -9.55 16.10
N ALA A 50 -1.80 -9.99 16.24
CA ALA A 50 -2.13 -11.34 16.67
C ALA A 50 -1.67 -12.38 15.62
N PHE A 51 -1.95 -12.13 14.33
CA PHE A 51 -1.52 -12.99 13.24
C PHE A 51 -0.01 -13.17 13.23
N ILE A 52 0.77 -12.13 13.51
CA ILE A 52 2.21 -12.16 13.32
C ILE A 52 3.01 -12.58 14.56
N LYS A 53 2.34 -12.68 15.72
CA LYS A 53 2.94 -12.91 17.04
C LYS A 53 3.77 -14.18 17.13
N ASP A 54 3.34 -15.26 16.50
CA ASP A 54 3.98 -16.58 16.55
C ASP A 54 4.86 -16.88 15.32
N LYS A 55 5.08 -15.87 14.46
CA LYS A 55 5.78 -16.00 13.17
C LYS A 55 7.16 -15.37 13.22
N GLU A 56 7.93 -15.67 14.27
CA GLU A 56 9.30 -15.15 14.46
C GLU A 56 10.25 -15.56 13.32
N HIS A 57 9.97 -16.69 12.65
CA HIS A 57 10.70 -17.14 11.48
C HIS A 57 10.57 -16.21 10.28
N ILE A 58 9.51 -15.38 10.21
CA ILE A 58 9.32 -14.42 9.13
C ILE A 58 10.27 -13.24 9.36
N LYS A 59 11.22 -13.06 8.44
CA LYS A 59 12.16 -11.95 8.41
C LYS A 59 11.85 -10.95 7.31
N ASN A 60 11.13 -11.37 6.27
CA ASN A 60 10.80 -10.54 5.11
C ASN A 60 9.29 -10.39 4.97
N ILE A 61 8.82 -9.18 4.70
CA ILE A 61 7.47 -8.89 4.23
C ILE A 61 7.59 -8.50 2.76
N VAL A 62 6.97 -9.26 1.86
CA VAL A 62 7.04 -9.04 0.42
C VAL A 62 5.66 -8.61 -0.06
N LEU A 63 5.47 -7.30 -0.25
CA LEU A 63 4.25 -6.75 -0.80
C LEU A 63 4.28 -6.81 -2.32
N VAL A 64 3.27 -7.41 -2.92
CA VAL A 64 3.03 -7.44 -4.37
C VAL A 64 1.74 -6.68 -4.64
N GLY A 65 1.86 -5.48 -5.17
CA GLY A 65 0.72 -4.58 -5.35
C GLY A 65 1.15 -3.34 -6.13
N MET A 66 0.24 -2.76 -6.91
CA MET A 66 0.52 -1.55 -7.71
C MET A 66 -0.39 -0.38 -7.36
N GLY A 67 0.11 0.83 -7.61
CA GLY A 67 -0.62 2.07 -7.43
C GLY A 67 -1.11 2.23 -6.00
N GLY A 68 -2.42 2.37 -5.80
CA GLY A 68 -3.02 2.51 -4.47
C GLY A 68 -2.68 1.36 -3.50
N SER A 69 -2.34 0.18 -4.02
CA SER A 69 -1.97 -1.00 -3.21
C SER A 69 -0.52 -0.97 -2.70
N SER A 70 0.32 -0.05 -3.19
CA SER A 70 1.73 0.09 -2.77
C SER A 70 2.11 1.50 -2.33
N CYS A 71 1.55 2.55 -2.93
CA CYS A 71 1.94 3.95 -2.69
C CYS A 71 1.79 4.37 -1.22
N GLY A 72 0.69 4.00 -0.56
CA GLY A 72 0.48 4.32 0.85
C GLY A 72 1.54 3.67 1.76
N VAL A 73 1.86 2.40 1.50
CA VAL A 73 2.88 1.67 2.25
C VAL A 73 4.27 2.27 2.02
N LYS A 74 4.61 2.64 0.77
CA LYS A 74 5.86 3.34 0.45
C LYS A 74 5.98 4.67 1.20
N ALA A 75 4.93 5.48 1.20
CA ALA A 75 4.92 6.75 1.91
C ALA A 75 5.14 6.56 3.42
N LEU A 76 4.46 5.59 4.04
CA LEU A 76 4.65 5.27 5.46
C LEU A 76 6.06 4.77 5.76
N ARG A 77 6.60 3.88 4.92
CA ARG A 77 7.98 3.40 5.04
C ARG A 77 8.96 4.57 4.99
N ASP A 78 8.88 5.40 3.96
CA ASP A 78 9.84 6.49 3.75
C ASP A 78 9.70 7.60 4.81
N MET A 79 8.51 7.77 5.41
CA MET A 79 8.26 8.79 6.43
C MET A 79 8.58 8.32 7.86
N LEU A 80 8.30 7.05 8.20
CA LEU A 80 8.27 6.57 9.58
C LEU A 80 9.32 5.51 9.91
N PHE A 81 9.81 4.75 8.93
CA PHE A 81 10.66 3.59 9.23
C PHE A 81 12.11 4.04 9.43
N ASN A 82 12.66 3.71 10.59
CA ASN A 82 14.09 3.78 10.86
C ASN A 82 14.67 2.35 10.76
N GLU A 83 15.48 2.10 9.73
CA GLU A 83 16.05 0.78 9.39
C GLU A 83 16.89 0.14 10.52
N LYS A 84 17.21 0.90 11.58
CA LYS A 84 18.07 0.44 12.69
C LYS A 84 17.38 -0.41 13.75
N SER A 85 16.06 -0.55 13.72
CA SER A 85 15.37 -1.48 14.64
C SER A 85 15.23 -2.85 13.98
N ASN A 86 15.43 -3.94 14.73
CA ASN A 86 15.38 -5.36 14.31
C ASN A 86 14.01 -5.82 13.78
N GLN A 87 13.35 -4.99 12.96
CA GLN A 87 12.06 -5.25 12.35
C GLN A 87 12.28 -5.89 10.98
N ARG A 88 11.35 -6.77 10.62
CA ARG A 88 11.31 -7.50 9.35
C ARG A 88 11.56 -6.56 8.16
N GLU A 89 12.33 -7.00 7.18
CA GLU A 89 12.64 -6.22 5.99
C GLU A 89 11.41 -6.16 5.07
N LEU A 90 11.07 -4.97 4.57
CA LEU A 90 9.93 -4.75 3.69
C LEU A 90 10.40 -4.61 2.24
N PHE A 91 10.01 -5.57 1.40
CA PHE A 91 10.18 -5.55 -0.04
C PHE A 91 8.86 -5.19 -0.72
N ILE A 92 8.92 -4.32 -1.73
CA ILE A 92 7.74 -3.87 -2.47
C ILE A 92 7.95 -4.12 -3.97
N LEU A 93 7.17 -5.05 -4.52
CA LEU A 93 7.09 -5.39 -5.93
C LEU A 93 5.90 -4.67 -6.56
N ASP A 94 6.14 -3.48 -7.09
CA ASP A 94 5.10 -2.61 -7.66
C ASP A 94 5.40 -2.07 -9.07
N ASN A 95 6.31 -2.73 -9.78
CA ASN A 95 6.54 -2.51 -11.20
C ASN A 95 6.80 -3.84 -11.92
N THR A 96 6.74 -3.84 -13.24
CA THR A 96 6.95 -5.05 -14.09
C THR A 96 8.40 -5.21 -14.57
N SER A 97 9.36 -4.50 -13.96
CA SER A 97 10.76 -4.62 -14.34
C SER A 97 11.33 -5.96 -13.85
N SER A 98 11.73 -6.81 -14.81
CA SER A 98 12.42 -8.08 -14.51
C SER A 98 13.69 -7.88 -13.68
N HIS A 99 14.42 -6.78 -13.91
CA HIS A 99 15.60 -6.42 -13.13
C HIS A 99 15.28 -6.16 -11.66
N SER A 100 14.25 -5.35 -11.39
CA SER A 100 13.83 -5.04 -10.00
C SER A 100 13.27 -6.28 -9.30
N PHE A 101 12.53 -7.09 -10.03
CA PHE A 101 12.01 -8.37 -9.56
C PHE A 101 13.15 -9.31 -9.15
N ASN A 102 14.07 -9.62 -10.06
CA ASN A 102 15.19 -10.52 -9.80
C ASN A 102 16.07 -10.05 -8.63
N LYS A 103 16.39 -8.75 -8.58
CA LYS A 103 17.14 -8.17 -7.45
C LYS A 103 16.46 -8.32 -6.10
N THR A 104 15.13 -8.32 -6.08
CA THR A 104 14.36 -8.55 -4.86
C THR A 104 14.41 -10.03 -4.49
N LEU A 105 14.24 -10.92 -5.47
CA LEU A 105 14.28 -12.37 -5.27
C LEU A 105 15.62 -12.88 -4.76
N GLU A 106 16.74 -12.28 -5.20
CA GLU A 106 18.08 -12.59 -4.69
C GLU A 106 18.23 -12.38 -3.17
N LYS A 107 17.35 -11.58 -2.56
CA LYS A 107 17.43 -11.21 -1.14
C LYS A 107 16.46 -11.95 -0.24
N ILE A 108 15.48 -12.66 -0.80
CA ILE A 108 14.41 -13.30 -0.02
C ILE A 108 14.48 -14.82 -0.10
N LYS A 109 14.07 -15.50 0.97
CA LYS A 109 13.86 -16.96 0.99
C LYS A 109 12.41 -17.26 1.33
N LEU A 110 11.84 -18.27 0.69
CA LEU A 110 10.42 -18.60 0.83
C LEU A 110 10.03 -18.86 2.29
N GLU A 111 10.87 -19.60 3.02
CA GLU A 111 10.59 -20.10 4.36
C GLU A 111 10.60 -19.00 5.44
N GLU A 112 11.18 -17.84 5.13
CA GLU A 112 11.26 -16.69 6.04
C GLU A 112 10.54 -15.45 5.51
N SER A 113 9.69 -15.60 4.47
CA SER A 113 9.01 -14.49 3.81
C SER A 113 7.49 -14.61 3.88
N LEU A 114 6.82 -13.52 4.28
CA LEU A 114 5.37 -13.37 4.18
C LEU A 114 5.03 -12.57 2.92
N PHE A 115 4.33 -13.19 1.98
CA PHE A 115 3.88 -12.54 0.74
C PHE A 115 2.49 -11.94 0.91
N LEU A 116 2.36 -10.64 0.65
CA LEU A 116 1.09 -9.91 0.65
C LEU A 116 0.72 -9.58 -0.80
N ILE A 117 -0.18 -10.37 -1.39
CA ILE A 117 -0.68 -10.14 -2.75
C ILE A 117 -1.90 -9.22 -2.67
N ILE A 118 -1.75 -7.95 -3.04
CA ILE A 118 -2.76 -6.91 -2.81
C ILE A 118 -3.27 -6.34 -4.14
N SER A 119 -4.54 -6.59 -4.41
CA SER A 119 -5.29 -6.00 -5.53
C SER A 119 -6.76 -5.84 -5.15
N LYS A 120 -7.28 -4.61 -5.25
CA LYS A 120 -8.71 -4.33 -4.98
C LYS A 120 -9.65 -5.14 -5.88
N THR A 121 -9.30 -5.30 -7.16
CA THR A 121 -10.13 -6.04 -8.12
C THR A 121 -9.80 -7.54 -8.16
N GLY A 122 -8.72 -7.97 -7.51
CA GLY A 122 -8.16 -9.32 -7.62
C GLY A 122 -7.57 -9.67 -9.00
N SER A 123 -7.71 -8.77 -9.98
CA SER A 123 -7.46 -9.03 -11.41
C SER A 123 -6.48 -8.04 -12.04
N THR A 124 -5.81 -7.21 -11.24
CA THR A 124 -4.78 -6.29 -11.73
C THR A 124 -3.68 -7.10 -12.44
N ILE A 125 -3.57 -6.94 -13.76
CA ILE A 125 -2.78 -7.82 -14.62
C ILE A 125 -1.31 -7.88 -14.19
N GLU A 126 -0.76 -6.77 -13.74
CA GLU A 126 0.63 -6.69 -13.30
C GLU A 126 0.86 -7.43 -11.98
N VAL A 127 -0.08 -7.33 -11.02
CA VAL A 127 -0.03 -8.06 -9.75
C VAL A 127 -0.16 -9.57 -10.01
N VAL A 128 -1.12 -9.97 -10.85
CA VAL A 128 -1.30 -11.38 -11.23
C VAL A 128 -0.07 -11.92 -11.97
N SER A 129 0.54 -11.12 -12.84
CA SER A 129 1.76 -11.52 -13.56
C SER A 129 2.93 -11.73 -12.61
N LEU A 130 3.16 -10.79 -11.68
CA LEU A 130 4.19 -10.93 -10.66
C LEU A 130 3.93 -12.14 -9.75
N PHE A 131 2.68 -12.38 -9.36
CA PHE A 131 2.31 -13.55 -8.56
C PHE A 131 2.59 -14.87 -9.27
N LYS A 132 2.26 -14.98 -10.56
CA LYS A 132 2.63 -16.14 -11.39
C LYS A 132 4.14 -16.36 -11.45
N LEU A 133 4.92 -15.28 -11.59
CA LEU A 133 6.38 -15.37 -11.59
C LEU A 133 6.92 -15.84 -10.23
N LEU A 134 6.30 -15.44 -9.11
CA LEU A 134 6.66 -15.93 -7.78
C LEU A 134 6.37 -17.42 -7.62
N ILE A 135 5.19 -17.87 -8.06
CA ILE A 135 4.81 -19.30 -8.05
C ILE A 135 5.85 -20.12 -8.83
N GLU A 136 6.19 -19.68 -10.04
CA GLU A 136 7.19 -20.37 -10.88
C GLU A 136 8.58 -20.34 -10.23
N HIS A 137 9.02 -19.18 -9.74
CA HIS A 137 10.36 -19.03 -9.16
C HIS A 137 10.56 -19.94 -7.95
N PHE A 138 9.56 -20.02 -7.07
CA PHE A 138 9.60 -20.85 -5.87
C PHE A 138 9.09 -22.27 -6.10
N LYS A 139 8.69 -22.62 -7.33
CA LYS A 139 8.14 -23.92 -7.71
C LYS A 139 7.00 -24.35 -6.78
N LEU A 140 6.10 -23.41 -6.48
CA LEU A 140 4.97 -23.67 -5.59
C LEU A 140 3.99 -24.60 -6.29
N ASP A 141 3.67 -25.71 -5.64
CA ASP A 141 2.63 -26.60 -6.12
C ASP A 141 1.26 -26.01 -5.75
N MET A 142 0.53 -25.55 -6.76
CA MET A 142 -0.82 -25.03 -6.61
C MET A 142 -1.78 -26.22 -6.81
N GLN A 143 -1.87 -27.10 -5.82
CA GLN A 143 -2.91 -28.13 -5.79
C GLN A 143 -4.26 -27.45 -5.47
N GLU A 144 -5.28 -27.77 -6.26
CA GLU A 144 -6.69 -27.43 -5.95
C GLU A 144 -7.22 -28.27 -4.78
#